data_AF-A0A522CVG3-F1
#
_entry.id   AF-A0A522CVG3-F1
#
_cell.length_a   1.000
_cell.length_b   1.000
_cell.length_c   1.000
_cell.angle_alpha   90.00
_cell.angle_beta   90.00
_cell.angle_gamma   90.00
#
_symmetry.space_group_name_H-M   'P 1'
#
loop_
_entity.id
_entity.type
_entity.pdbx_description
1 polymer ?
#
loop_
_entity_poly.entity_id
_entity_poly.type
_entity_poly.pdbx_seq_one_letter_code
_entity_poly.pdbx_strand_id
1 'polypeptide(L)'
;MTAIRRGVSAAVLAALVVMLACGGDRGVPSLGEGRLGSRLATGGDIADSTLVYTFRPYTRGGTVKDLFNFFYFEGDTVCFSFPLTGGAAHGAVKAVFVDSARGISVEAERLEVVEGKIYGFSLVGSLMEKFFHAELAAPAPGDGYSCKDIPFEVRCTIELPGGAQERRLKGAFRIEYRDAK
;
A
#
# COMPACT_ATOMS: atom_id res chain seq x y z
N MET A 1 35.54 21.18 -62.38
CA MET A 1 34.38 20.50 -61.75
C MET A 1 34.91 19.54 -60.71
N THR A 2 34.90 19.91 -59.44
CA THR A 2 35.45 19.10 -58.34
C THR A 2 34.31 18.69 -57.43
N ALA A 3 33.93 17.42 -57.47
CA ALA A 3 32.81 16.88 -56.71
C ALA A 3 33.21 16.69 -55.24
N ILE A 4 32.60 17.47 -54.35
CA ILE A 4 32.72 17.31 -52.90
C ILE A 4 31.84 16.13 -52.49
N ARG A 5 32.42 14.93 -52.36
CA ARG A 5 31.74 13.80 -51.68
C ARG A 5 31.77 14.05 -50.17
N ARG A 6 30.69 14.63 -49.64
CA ARG A 6 30.43 14.69 -48.19
C ARG A 6 30.00 13.31 -47.72
N GLY A 7 30.95 12.50 -47.28
CA GLY A 7 30.65 11.33 -46.48
C GLY A 7 30.17 11.80 -45.11
N VAL A 8 28.87 11.65 -44.84
CA VAL A 8 28.38 11.70 -43.46
C VAL A 8 28.99 10.50 -42.76
N SER A 9 30.03 10.72 -41.95
CA SER A 9 30.74 9.68 -41.22
C SER A 9 29.74 8.83 -40.45
N ALA A 10 29.84 7.49 -40.55
CA ALA A 10 29.03 6.53 -39.81
C ALA A 10 28.98 6.80 -38.29
N ALA A 11 30.02 7.48 -37.76
CA ALA A 11 30.08 7.96 -36.38
C ALA A 11 28.97 8.98 -36.01
N VAL A 12 28.54 9.83 -36.95
CA VAL A 12 27.45 10.81 -36.73
C VAL A 12 26.09 10.11 -36.68
N LEU A 13 25.89 9.08 -37.51
CA LEU A 13 24.67 8.26 -37.48
C LEU A 13 24.59 7.42 -36.19
N ALA A 14 25.70 6.83 -35.76
CA ALA A 14 25.77 6.04 -34.53
C ALA A 14 25.48 6.89 -33.28
N ALA A 15 25.97 8.14 -33.22
CA ALA A 15 25.69 9.06 -32.12
C ALA A 15 24.19 9.45 -32.04
N LEU A 16 23.51 9.59 -33.19
CA LEU A 16 22.08 9.91 -33.23
C LEU A 16 21.21 8.74 -32.76
N VAL A 17 21.58 7.50 -33.10
CA VAL A 17 20.86 6.29 -32.69
C VAL A 17 21.04 6.00 -31.19
N VAL A 18 22.21 6.30 -30.61
CA VAL A 18 22.44 6.17 -29.15
C VAL A 18 21.64 7.23 -28.37
N MET A 19 21.50 8.45 -28.89
CA MET A 19 20.66 9.50 -28.28
C MET A 19 19.17 9.14 -28.30
N LEU A 20 18.69 8.46 -29.34
CA LEU A 20 17.30 7.99 -29.44
C LEU A 20 17.03 6.70 -28.64
N ALA A 21 18.05 5.87 -28.38
CA ALA A 21 17.92 4.63 -27.61
C ALA A 21 17.89 4.84 -26.09
N CYS A 22 18.31 6.01 -25.59
CA CYS A 22 18.21 6.38 -24.17
C CYS A 22 16.95 7.21 -23.84
N GLY A 23 16.11 7.52 -24.82
CA GLY A 23 14.87 8.29 -24.67
C GLY A 23 13.69 7.50 -24.15
N GLY A 24 13.91 6.54 -23.25
CA GLY A 24 12.82 5.98 -22.45
C GLY A 24 12.44 7.00 -21.39
N ASP A 25 11.67 8.01 -21.79
CA ASP A 25 11.16 9.09 -20.92
C ASP A 25 10.13 8.52 -19.94
N ARG A 26 10.60 7.66 -19.04
CA ARG A 26 9.90 7.37 -17.79
C ARG A 26 10.13 8.62 -16.95
N GLY A 27 9.24 9.60 -17.13
CA GLY A 27 9.31 10.90 -16.46
C GLY A 27 9.47 10.77 -14.94
N VAL A 28 9.69 11.88 -14.23
CA VAL A 28 9.91 11.85 -12.77
C VAL A 28 8.78 11.08 -12.08
N PRO A 29 9.08 10.05 -11.27
CA PRO A 29 8.04 9.25 -10.63
C PRO A 29 7.14 10.12 -9.77
N SER A 30 5.83 9.94 -9.91
CA SER A 30 4.86 10.71 -9.14
C SER A 30 3.65 9.89 -8.75
N LEU A 31 3.28 9.99 -7.47
CA LEU A 31 2.09 9.38 -6.88
C LEU A 31 0.83 10.21 -7.16
N GLY A 32 -0.17 9.57 -7.77
CA GLY A 32 -1.52 10.09 -7.94
C GLY A 32 -2.37 9.98 -6.67
N GLU A 33 -3.67 10.29 -6.83
CA GLU A 33 -4.65 10.13 -5.75
C GLU A 33 -4.92 8.65 -5.51
N GLY A 34 -4.68 8.20 -4.28
CA GLY A 34 -4.83 6.81 -3.92
C GLY A 34 -6.22 6.44 -3.44
N ARG A 35 -6.47 5.14 -3.30
CA ARG A 35 -7.75 4.58 -2.86
C ARG A 35 -7.51 3.51 -1.79
N LEU A 36 -8.49 3.36 -0.90
CA LEU A 36 -8.52 2.35 0.15
C LEU A 36 -9.64 1.34 -0.12
N GLY A 37 -9.50 0.13 0.43
CA GLY A 37 -10.55 -0.87 0.39
C GLY A 37 -10.19 -2.16 1.09
N SER A 38 -11.05 -3.16 1.03
CA SER A 38 -10.87 -4.47 1.66
C SER A 38 -10.25 -5.51 0.72
N ARG A 39 -10.27 -5.27 -0.59
CA ARG A 39 -9.80 -6.25 -1.59
C ARG A 39 -9.18 -5.58 -2.81
N LEU A 40 -8.11 -6.21 -3.31
CA LEU A 40 -7.45 -5.87 -4.57
C LEU A 40 -7.91 -6.77 -5.72
N ALA A 41 -8.05 -6.20 -6.91
CA ALA A 41 -8.08 -6.95 -8.17
C ALA A 41 -6.66 -7.42 -8.55
N THR A 42 -6.56 -8.35 -9.50
CA THR A 42 -5.25 -8.86 -9.99
C THR A 42 -4.31 -7.76 -10.48
N GLY A 43 -4.85 -6.67 -11.02
CA GLY A 43 -4.08 -5.50 -11.50
C GLY A 43 -3.80 -4.42 -10.46
N GLY A 44 -4.01 -4.71 -9.16
CA GLY A 44 -3.70 -3.79 -8.06
C GLY A 44 -4.73 -2.68 -7.84
N ASP A 45 -5.85 -2.68 -8.56
CA ASP A 45 -6.97 -1.77 -8.27
C ASP A 45 -7.74 -2.23 -7.04
N ILE A 46 -8.34 -1.29 -6.32
CA ILE A 46 -9.31 -1.62 -5.29
C ILE A 46 -10.56 -2.21 -5.94
N ALA A 47 -10.80 -3.50 -5.70
CA ALA A 47 -11.96 -4.24 -6.19
C ALA A 47 -13.17 -4.08 -5.26
N ASP A 48 -12.93 -3.82 -3.99
CA ASP A 48 -13.96 -3.56 -2.98
C ASP A 48 -13.47 -2.43 -2.07
N SER A 49 -14.18 -1.30 -2.08
CA SER A 49 -13.85 -0.12 -1.29
C SER A 49 -14.46 -0.13 0.12
N THR A 50 -15.17 -1.19 0.50
CA THR A 50 -15.68 -1.34 1.87
C THR A 50 -14.52 -1.50 2.86
N LEU A 51 -14.67 -0.91 4.04
CA LEU A 51 -13.75 -1.04 5.17
C LEU A 51 -14.50 -1.52 6.41
N VAL A 52 -15.52 -2.36 6.19
CA VAL A 52 -16.30 -3.02 7.24
C VAL A 52 -16.02 -4.51 7.14
N TYR A 53 -15.50 -5.08 8.22
CA TYR A 53 -15.05 -6.47 8.27
C TYR A 53 -15.97 -7.27 9.19
N THR A 54 -16.66 -8.26 8.63
CA THR A 54 -17.70 -8.99 9.35
C THR A 54 -17.25 -10.40 9.72
N PHE A 55 -16.93 -10.60 11.00
CA PHE A 55 -16.48 -11.88 11.55
C PHE A 55 -17.59 -12.68 12.21
N ARG A 56 -17.31 -13.95 12.50
CA ARG A 56 -18.17 -14.73 13.41
C ARG A 56 -17.97 -14.23 14.85
N PRO A 57 -18.99 -14.30 15.72
CA PRO A 57 -18.86 -13.92 17.13
C PRO A 57 -17.69 -14.63 17.80
N TYR A 58 -16.84 -13.87 18.50
CA TYR A 58 -15.73 -14.41 19.27
C TYR A 58 -16.22 -14.91 20.64
N THR A 59 -16.41 -16.22 20.78
CA THR A 59 -16.99 -16.83 21.99
C THR A 59 -15.96 -17.48 22.92
N ARG A 60 -14.69 -17.55 22.50
CA ARG A 60 -13.64 -18.29 23.24
C ARG A 60 -13.18 -17.59 24.52
N GLY A 61 -13.43 -16.28 24.65
CA GLY A 61 -12.88 -15.47 25.74
C GLY A 61 -11.36 -15.43 25.70
N GLY A 62 -10.71 -15.04 26.80
CA GLY A 62 -9.26 -14.95 26.89
C GLY A 62 -8.76 -13.51 26.73
N THR A 63 -7.62 -13.35 26.06
CA THR A 63 -6.93 -12.06 25.95
C THR A 63 -7.24 -11.33 24.64
N VAL A 64 -6.95 -10.04 24.59
CA VAL A 64 -6.99 -9.25 23.36
C VAL A 64 -6.11 -9.87 22.26
N LYS A 65 -4.96 -10.45 22.64
CA LYS A 65 -4.11 -11.19 21.69
C LYS A 65 -4.85 -12.37 21.05
N ASP A 66 -5.62 -13.12 21.83
CA ASP A 66 -6.38 -14.26 21.32
C ASP A 66 -7.49 -13.82 20.35
N LEU A 67 -8.12 -12.67 20.63
CA LEU A 67 -9.09 -12.04 19.74
C LEU A 67 -8.46 -11.57 18.43
N PHE A 68 -7.29 -10.92 18.48
CA PHE A 68 -6.63 -10.45 17.26
C PHE A 68 -6.03 -11.58 16.43
N ASN A 69 -5.54 -12.64 17.08
CA ASN A 69 -5.18 -13.88 16.40
C ASN A 69 -6.40 -14.47 15.67
N PHE A 70 -7.58 -14.43 16.29
CA PHE A 70 -8.81 -14.85 15.62
C PHE A 70 -9.09 -14.03 14.35
N PHE A 71 -8.98 -12.70 14.40
CA PHE A 71 -9.10 -11.86 13.19
C PHE A 71 -8.02 -12.15 12.16
N TYR A 72 -6.77 -12.36 12.59
CA TYR A 72 -5.64 -12.67 11.73
C TYR A 72 -5.90 -13.93 10.90
N PHE A 73 -6.43 -14.99 11.52
CA PHE A 73 -6.70 -16.26 10.85
C PHE A 73 -7.93 -16.23 9.91
N GLU A 74 -8.80 -15.21 10.01
CA GLU A 74 -9.88 -15.01 9.03
C GLU A 74 -9.35 -14.43 7.70
N GLY A 75 -8.16 -13.81 7.72
CA GLY A 75 -7.44 -13.44 6.49
C GLY A 75 -7.90 -12.15 5.81
N ASP A 76 -8.80 -11.40 6.45
CA ASP A 76 -9.28 -10.13 5.92
C ASP A 76 -8.17 -9.07 5.87
N THR A 77 -8.16 -8.26 4.80
CA THR A 77 -7.10 -7.29 4.50
C THR A 77 -7.59 -5.86 4.43
N VAL A 78 -6.76 -4.93 4.93
CA VAL A 78 -6.88 -3.49 4.60
C VAL A 78 -5.94 -3.20 3.45
N CYS A 79 -6.49 -2.78 2.31
CA CYS A 79 -5.77 -2.55 1.07
C CYS A 79 -5.64 -1.07 0.72
N PHE A 80 -4.58 -0.74 -0.01
CA PHE A 80 -4.40 0.55 -0.64
C PHE A 80 -3.89 0.40 -2.08
N SER A 81 -4.15 1.41 -2.90
CA SER A 81 -3.64 1.51 -4.27
C SER A 81 -3.42 2.96 -4.65
N PHE A 82 -2.25 3.27 -5.22
CA PHE A 82 -1.89 4.58 -5.74
C PHE A 82 -1.51 4.44 -7.22
N PRO A 83 -2.06 5.29 -8.10
CA PRO A 83 -1.50 5.46 -9.43
C PRO A 83 -0.07 5.97 -9.32
N LEU A 84 0.82 5.41 -10.14
CA LEU A 84 2.22 5.77 -10.25
C LEU A 84 2.50 6.18 -11.69
N THR A 85 2.93 7.41 -11.89
CA THR A 85 3.54 7.83 -13.17
C THR A 85 5.06 7.70 -13.05
N GLY A 86 5.77 7.56 -14.18
CA GLY A 86 7.23 7.70 -14.20
C GLY A 86 8.08 6.51 -13.72
N GLY A 87 7.48 5.43 -13.18
CA GLY A 87 8.19 4.20 -12.80
C GLY A 87 9.19 4.36 -11.66
N ALA A 88 8.98 3.69 -10.53
CA ALA A 88 9.88 3.79 -9.38
C ALA A 88 11.05 2.78 -9.49
N ALA A 89 12.22 3.16 -8.97
CA ALA A 89 13.33 2.22 -8.83
C ALA A 89 12.97 1.11 -7.82
N HIS A 90 13.56 -0.07 -8.01
CA HIS A 90 13.33 -1.20 -7.10
C HIS A 90 13.74 -0.83 -5.67
N GLY A 91 12.85 -1.07 -4.69
CA GLY A 91 13.08 -0.76 -3.28
C GLY A 91 13.01 0.73 -2.92
N ALA A 92 12.72 1.63 -3.87
CA ALA A 92 12.55 3.06 -3.59
C ALA A 92 11.18 3.40 -2.99
N VAL A 93 10.24 2.45 -3.00
CA VAL A 93 8.88 2.64 -2.50
C VAL A 93 8.73 2.03 -1.13
N LYS A 94 8.13 2.78 -0.21
CA LYS A 94 7.72 2.31 1.12
C LYS A 94 6.25 2.64 1.32
N ALA A 95 5.54 1.77 2.04
CA ALA A 95 4.18 2.03 2.47
C ALA A 95 4.01 1.59 3.92
N VAL A 96 3.42 2.46 4.73
CA VAL A 96 3.14 2.19 6.15
C VAL A 96 1.70 2.53 6.49
N PHE A 97 1.09 1.73 7.35
CA PHE A 97 -0.15 2.03 8.05
C PHE A 97 0.19 2.73 9.37
N VAL A 98 -0.49 3.82 9.66
CA VAL A 98 -0.18 4.69 10.80
C VAL A 98 -1.42 4.93 11.64
N ASP A 99 -1.33 4.59 12.92
CA ASP A 99 -2.23 5.09 13.94
C ASP A 99 -1.60 6.34 14.57
N SER A 100 -2.10 7.50 14.15
CA SER A 100 -1.58 8.79 14.61
C SER A 100 -1.91 9.07 16.06
N ALA A 101 -3.00 8.51 16.60
CA ALA A 101 -3.39 8.72 18.00
C ALA A 101 -2.45 7.98 18.95
N ARG A 102 -1.95 6.81 18.53
CA ARG A 102 -1.02 5.98 19.31
C ARG A 102 0.45 6.20 18.93
N GLY A 103 0.72 6.94 17.85
CA GLY A 103 2.08 7.17 17.34
C GLY A 103 2.73 5.91 16.76
N ILE A 104 1.93 4.96 16.28
CA ILE A 104 2.39 3.65 15.81
C ILE A 104 2.40 3.63 14.29
N SER A 105 3.50 3.13 13.71
CA SER A 105 3.66 2.92 12.28
C SER A 105 4.00 1.47 12.01
N VAL A 106 3.32 0.87 11.04
CA VAL A 106 3.43 -0.55 10.68
C VAL A 106 3.67 -0.62 9.18
N GLU A 107 4.75 -1.29 8.75
CA GLU A 107 4.97 -1.52 7.32
C GLU A 107 3.84 -2.36 6.72
N ALA A 108 3.48 -2.06 5.47
CA ALA A 108 2.53 -2.88 4.73
C ALA A 108 3.09 -4.30 4.61
N GLU A 109 2.30 -5.32 4.96
CA GLU A 109 2.75 -6.72 4.89
C GLU A 109 3.06 -7.16 3.46
N ARG A 110 2.28 -6.63 2.51
CA ARG A 110 2.56 -6.77 1.09
C ARG A 110 2.57 -5.41 0.43
N LEU A 111 3.59 -5.18 -0.38
CA LEU A 111 3.76 -3.99 -1.21
C LEU A 111 4.23 -4.45 -2.59
N GLU A 112 3.52 -4.01 -3.62
CA GLU A 112 3.80 -4.31 -5.02
C GLU A 112 3.92 -3.01 -5.80
N VAL A 113 4.87 -2.99 -6.73
CA VAL A 113 5.07 -1.90 -7.69
C VAL A 113 4.99 -2.50 -9.08
N VAL A 114 3.87 -2.29 -9.76
CA VAL A 114 3.60 -2.87 -11.08
C VAL A 114 3.11 -1.78 -12.00
N GLU A 115 3.65 -1.75 -13.21
CA GLU A 115 3.35 -0.84 -14.33
C GLU A 115 2.21 0.16 -14.06
N GLY A 116 2.60 1.35 -13.60
CA GLY A 116 1.66 2.44 -13.41
C GLY A 116 0.99 2.51 -12.03
N LYS A 117 1.33 1.62 -11.08
CA LYS A 117 0.72 1.57 -9.74
C LYS A 117 1.66 1.11 -8.64
N ILE A 118 1.32 1.53 -7.43
CA ILE A 118 1.82 1.01 -6.16
C ILE A 118 0.62 0.56 -5.36
N TYR A 119 0.59 -0.69 -4.92
CA TYR A 119 -0.53 -1.21 -4.13
C TYR A 119 -0.03 -2.21 -3.10
N GLY A 120 -0.87 -2.48 -2.11
CA GLY A 120 -0.49 -3.35 -1.03
C GLY A 120 -1.59 -3.55 -0.01
N PHE A 121 -1.27 -4.30 1.03
CA PHE A 121 -2.18 -4.56 2.13
C PHE A 121 -1.46 -4.96 3.41
N SER A 122 -2.19 -4.91 4.52
CA SER A 122 -1.90 -5.63 5.76
C SER A 122 -3.16 -6.36 6.23
N LEU A 123 -3.00 -7.43 6.99
CA LEU A 123 -4.12 -8.14 7.58
C LEU A 123 -4.75 -7.30 8.69
N VAL A 124 -6.08 -7.34 8.80
CA VAL A 124 -6.82 -6.63 9.86
C VAL A 124 -6.31 -7.06 11.23
N GLY A 125 -6.16 -8.37 11.46
CA GLY A 125 -5.64 -8.90 12.72
C GLY A 125 -4.23 -8.40 13.06
N SER A 126 -3.33 -8.31 12.08
CA SER A 126 -1.99 -7.75 12.30
C SER A 126 -2.03 -6.28 12.66
N LEU A 127 -2.83 -5.48 11.95
CA LEU A 127 -2.97 -4.06 12.25
C LEU A 127 -3.55 -3.85 13.65
N MET A 128 -4.56 -4.63 14.03
CA MET A 128 -5.11 -4.63 15.38
C MET A 128 -4.03 -4.97 16.42
N GLU A 129 -3.26 -6.04 16.21
CA GLU A 129 -2.18 -6.42 17.12
C GLU A 129 -1.14 -5.32 17.31
N LYS A 130 -0.73 -4.67 16.22
CA LYS A 130 0.30 -3.62 16.29
C LYS A 130 -0.25 -2.32 16.86
N PHE A 131 -1.42 -1.86 16.43
CA PHE A 131 -2.01 -0.62 16.95
C PHE A 131 -2.37 -0.73 18.42
N PHE A 132 -2.86 -1.88 18.87
CA PHE A 132 -3.29 -2.09 20.26
C PHE A 132 -2.29 -2.95 21.04
N HIS A 133 -1.00 -2.86 20.71
CA HIS A 133 0.05 -3.71 21.31
C HIS A 133 0.09 -3.67 22.85
N ALA A 134 -0.15 -2.50 23.43
CA ALA A 134 -0.18 -2.31 24.88
C ALA A 134 -1.34 -3.05 25.57
N GLU A 135 -2.40 -3.39 24.83
CA GLU A 135 -3.62 -4.01 25.34
C GLU A 135 -3.61 -5.54 25.21
N LEU A 136 -2.59 -6.14 24.55
CA LEU A 136 -2.59 -7.56 24.17
C LEU A 136 -2.78 -8.54 25.33
N ALA A 137 -2.27 -8.21 26.52
CA ALA A 137 -2.39 -9.05 27.72
C ALA A 137 -3.69 -8.81 28.51
N ALA A 138 -4.45 -7.77 28.18
CA ALA A 138 -5.73 -7.49 28.83
C ALA A 138 -6.79 -8.53 28.42
N PRO A 139 -7.82 -8.73 29.25
CA PRO A 139 -9.00 -9.50 28.84
C PRO A 139 -9.60 -8.93 27.55
N ALA A 140 -10.01 -9.80 26.63
CA ALA A 140 -10.71 -9.37 25.43
C ALA A 140 -11.99 -8.59 25.83
N PRO A 141 -12.24 -7.41 25.24
CA PRO A 141 -13.42 -6.63 25.59
C PRO A 141 -14.68 -7.39 25.17
N GLY A 142 -15.76 -7.25 25.94
CA GLY A 142 -17.01 -7.97 25.70
C GLY A 142 -17.68 -7.63 24.37
N ASP A 143 -17.41 -6.45 23.81
CA ASP A 143 -17.87 -6.04 22.48
C ASP A 143 -16.92 -6.47 21.36
N GLY A 144 -15.75 -7.04 21.67
CA GLY A 144 -14.77 -7.50 20.71
C GLY A 144 -14.32 -6.42 19.71
N TYR A 145 -14.25 -5.15 20.13
CA TYR A 145 -13.99 -3.99 19.26
C TYR A 145 -15.04 -3.76 18.15
N SER A 146 -16.23 -4.34 18.30
CA SER A 146 -17.30 -4.18 17.33
C SER A 146 -17.81 -2.73 17.24
N CYS A 147 -18.27 -2.36 16.05
CA CYS A 147 -19.05 -1.16 15.78
C CYS A 147 -18.32 0.16 16.07
N LYS A 148 -17.00 0.13 16.25
CA LYS A 148 -16.15 1.30 16.44
C LYS A 148 -15.28 1.51 15.21
N ASP A 149 -15.17 2.76 14.78
CA ASP A 149 -14.23 3.15 13.74
C ASP A 149 -12.82 3.15 14.33
N ILE A 150 -11.92 2.40 13.68
CA ILE A 150 -10.50 2.33 14.00
C ILE A 150 -9.78 3.18 12.96
N PRO A 151 -9.40 4.42 13.30
CA PRO A 151 -8.80 5.35 12.36
C PRO A 151 -7.37 4.91 12.01
N PHE A 152 -7.00 5.10 10.75
CA PHE A 152 -5.65 4.87 10.27
C PHE A 152 -5.30 5.81 9.12
N GLU A 153 -4.01 5.91 8.82
CA GLU A 153 -3.50 6.58 7.64
C GLU A 153 -2.55 5.64 6.90
N VAL A 154 -2.67 5.54 5.58
CA VAL A 154 -1.63 4.94 4.75
C VAL A 154 -0.70 6.05 4.27
N ARG A 155 0.59 5.94 4.58
CA ARG A 155 1.62 6.82 4.00
C ARG A 155 2.41 6.01 2.99
N CYS A 156 2.41 6.46 1.74
CA CYS A 156 3.23 5.90 0.69
C CYS A 156 4.31 6.91 0.31
N THR A 157 5.57 6.46 0.34
CA THR A 157 6.75 7.29 0.09
C THR A 157 7.55 6.71 -1.06
N ILE A 158 7.98 7.56 -2.00
CA ILE A 158 8.93 7.23 -3.05
C ILE A 158 10.21 8.03 -2.80
N GLU A 159 11.32 7.34 -2.62
CA GLU A 159 12.65 7.95 -2.54
C GLU A 159 13.14 8.31 -3.95
N LEU A 160 13.42 9.59 -4.18
CA LEU A 160 13.95 10.10 -5.46
C LEU A 160 15.34 10.73 -5.23
N PRO A 161 16.18 10.87 -6.28
CA PRO A 161 17.48 11.51 -6.16
C PRO A 161 17.44 12.95 -5.62
N GLY A 162 16.31 13.66 -5.79
CA GLY A 162 16.09 15.03 -5.29
C GLY A 162 15.34 15.12 -3.95
N GLY A 163 15.04 13.99 -3.31
CA GLY A 163 14.26 13.92 -2.07
C GLY A 163 13.07 12.97 -2.15
N ALA A 164 12.43 12.71 -1.00
CA ALA A 164 11.28 11.82 -0.93
C ALA A 164 9.98 12.53 -1.35
N GLN A 165 9.14 11.84 -2.14
CA GLN A 165 7.75 12.23 -2.37
C GLN A 165 6.84 11.37 -1.49
N GLU A 166 5.86 11.99 -0.81
CA GLU A 166 4.92 11.29 0.05
C GLU A 166 3.46 11.58 -0.34
N ARG A 167 2.61 10.55 -0.26
CA ARG A 167 1.15 10.67 -0.28
C ARG A 167 0.54 9.97 0.92
N ARG A 168 -0.58 10.52 1.38
CA ARG A 168 -1.32 10.05 2.54
C ARG A 168 -2.77 9.77 2.18
N LEU A 169 -3.30 8.66 2.68
CA LEU A 169 -4.73 8.34 2.62
C LEU A 169 -5.22 8.12 4.05
N LYS A 170 -6.17 8.94 4.48
CA LYS A 170 -6.84 8.75 5.77
C LYS A 170 -8.04 7.84 5.58
N GLY A 171 -8.25 6.93 6.51
CA GLY A 171 -9.39 6.05 6.54
C GLY A 171 -9.73 5.63 7.96
N ALA A 172 -10.80 4.87 8.07
CA ALA A 172 -11.10 4.10 9.26
C ALA A 172 -11.68 2.77 8.80
N PHE A 173 -11.38 1.70 9.53
CA PHE A 173 -12.09 0.45 9.35
C PHE A 173 -12.91 0.10 10.57
N ARG A 174 -13.96 -0.69 10.36
CA ARG A 174 -14.89 -1.12 11.39
C ARG A 174 -14.99 -2.63 11.42
N ILE A 175 -15.04 -3.17 12.62
CA ILE A 175 -15.28 -4.59 12.86
C ILE A 175 -16.75 -4.80 13.21
N GLU A 176 -17.38 -5.78 12.57
CA GLU A 176 -18.76 -6.21 12.84
C GLU A 176 -18.81 -7.71 13.06
N TYR A 177 -19.86 -8.17 13.75
CA TYR A 177 -20.10 -9.58 13.98
C TYR A 177 -21.40 -10.00 13.31
N ARG A 178 -21.37 -11.18 12.66
CA ARG A 178 -22.59 -11.81 12.14
C ARG A 178 -23.46 -12.25 13.30
N ASP A 179 -24.78 -12.19 13.12
CA ASP A 179 -25.70 -12.79 14.06
C ASP A 179 -25.37 -14.29 14.23
N ALA A 180 -25.31 -14.75 15.48
CA ALA A 180 -25.20 -16.17 15.76
C ALA A 180 -26.50 -16.84 15.31
N LYS A 181 -26.41 -17.69 14.28
CA LYS A 181 -27.51 -18.59 13.91
C LYS A 181 -27.63 -19.73 14.91
#